data_AF-A0A7W3NPP5-F1
#
_entry.id   AF-A0A7W3NPP5-F1
#
_cell.length_a   1.000
_cell.length_b   1.000
_cell.length_c   1.000
_cell.angle_alpha   90.00
_cell.angle_beta   90.00
_cell.angle_gamma   90.00
#
_symmetry.space_group_name_H-M   'P 1'
#
loop_
_entity.id
_entity.type
_entity.pdbx_description
1 polymer ?
#
loop_
_entity_poly.entity_id
_entity_poly.type
_entity_poly.pdbx_seq_one_letter_code
_entity_poly.pdbx_strand_id
1 'polypeptide(L)'
;MSKETALQAVARLYQEFMGLPFPPGLAGADRAGFDLVMLDSDTAAWVSIWIKNGGELEARGRSGLLRCLARLDRVIPVLSEADDPEYWHRLHEMARLVADSPQIATK
;
A
#
# COMPACT_ATOMS: atom_id res chain seq x y z
N MET A 1 -1.54 -11.29 -15.35
CA MET A 1 -0.72 -11.86 -14.24
C MET A 1 -1.56 -12.91 -13.54
N SER A 2 -1.03 -14.09 -13.23
CA SER A 2 -1.77 -15.05 -12.40
C SER A 2 -1.78 -14.59 -10.94
N LYS A 3 -2.78 -14.99 -10.16
CA LYS A 3 -2.90 -14.63 -8.73
C LYS A 3 -1.68 -15.08 -7.93
N GLU A 4 -1.18 -16.28 -8.19
CA GLU A 4 0.02 -16.82 -7.53
C GLU A 4 1.25 -15.97 -7.84
N THR A 5 1.45 -15.57 -9.10
CA THR A 5 2.57 -14.68 -9.47
C THR A 5 2.44 -13.31 -8.81
N ALA A 6 1.23 -12.75 -8.71
CA ALA A 6 0.98 -11.49 -8.01
C ALA A 6 1.29 -11.62 -6.51
N LEU A 7 0.87 -12.72 -5.87
CA LEU A 7 1.12 -12.98 -4.46
C LEU A 7 2.60 -13.05 -4.15
N GLN A 8 3.37 -13.82 -4.93
CA GLN A 8 4.81 -13.93 -4.74
C GLN A 8 5.53 -12.59 -4.96
N ALA A 9 5.12 -11.83 -5.99
CA ALA A 9 5.71 -10.52 -6.28
C ALA A 9 5.46 -9.53 -5.14
N VAL A 10 4.21 -9.38 -4.69
CA VAL A 10 3.84 -8.46 -3.61
C VAL A 10 4.45 -8.91 -2.28
N ALA A 11 4.48 -10.21 -1.98
CA ALA A 11 5.09 -10.72 -0.75
C ALA A 11 6.59 -10.38 -0.67
N ARG A 12 7.30 -10.48 -1.80
CA ARG A 12 8.72 -10.07 -1.88
C ARG A 12 8.88 -8.57 -1.66
N LEU A 13 8.13 -7.75 -2.40
CA LEU A 13 8.18 -6.29 -2.25
C LEU A 13 7.85 -5.87 -0.81
N TYR A 14 6.88 -6.53 -0.18
CA TYR A 14 6.49 -6.25 1.20
C TYR A 14 7.61 -6.60 2.19
N GLN A 15 8.31 -7.72 2.01
CA GLN A 15 9.47 -8.05 2.84
C GLN A 15 10.59 -7.02 2.71
N GLU A 16 10.88 -6.57 1.49
CA GLU A 16 11.86 -5.52 1.22
C GLU A 16 11.43 -4.18 1.86
N PHE A 17 10.15 -3.82 1.72
CA PHE A 17 9.58 -2.61 2.31
C PHE A 17 9.62 -2.61 3.85
N MET A 18 9.34 -3.74 4.50
CA MET A 18 9.40 -3.85 5.96
C MET A 18 10.81 -3.64 6.53
N GLY A 19 11.85 -3.75 5.71
CA GLY A 19 13.22 -3.43 6.11
C GLY A 19 13.59 -1.94 5.98
N LEU A 20 12.74 -1.13 5.35
CA LEU A 20 12.96 0.30 5.19
C LEU A 20 12.52 1.05 6.46
N PRO A 21 13.31 2.00 6.96
CA PRO A 21 12.84 2.90 8.00
C PRO A 21 11.72 3.79 7.45
N PHE A 22 10.72 4.07 8.28
CA PHE A 22 9.75 5.12 7.95
C PHE A 22 10.49 6.47 7.81
N PRO A 23 10.16 7.31 6.81
CA PRO A 23 10.96 8.51 6.54
C PRO A 23 11.01 9.47 7.74
N PRO A 24 12.20 9.98 8.10
CA PRO A 24 12.37 10.80 9.29
C PRO A 24 11.61 12.12 9.18
N GLY A 25 11.02 12.57 10.29
CA GLY A 25 10.30 13.85 10.35
C GLY A 25 8.88 13.82 9.79
N LEU A 26 8.38 12.67 9.31
CA LEU A 26 7.00 12.53 8.82
C LEU A 26 6.00 12.08 9.90
N ALA A 27 6.47 11.82 11.12
CA ALA A 27 5.60 11.48 12.24
C ALA A 27 4.66 12.66 12.58
N GLY A 28 3.35 12.47 12.42
CA GLY A 28 2.34 13.52 12.58
C GLY A 28 2.32 14.57 11.46
N ALA A 29 3.04 14.32 10.35
CA ALA A 29 3.00 15.18 9.19
C ALA A 29 1.74 14.92 8.37
N ASP A 30 1.13 16.00 7.88
CA ASP A 30 0.03 15.97 6.93
C ASP A 30 0.52 16.37 5.54
N ARG A 31 0.10 15.64 4.50
CA ARG A 31 0.20 16.07 3.11
C ARG A 31 -1.14 15.87 2.44
N ALA A 32 -1.58 16.89 1.70
CA ALA A 32 -2.87 16.88 1.00
C ALA A 32 -4.10 16.58 1.89
N GLY A 33 -4.04 16.86 3.19
CA GLY A 33 -5.10 16.59 4.16
C GLY A 33 -5.09 15.16 4.71
N PHE A 34 -3.98 14.44 4.59
CA PHE A 34 -3.81 13.08 5.10
C PHE A 34 -2.59 12.97 6.00
N ASP A 35 -2.81 12.42 7.19
CA ASP A 35 -1.74 11.99 8.09
C ASP A 35 -0.93 10.85 7.45
N LEU A 36 0.38 11.07 7.34
CA LEU A 36 1.28 10.15 6.65
C LEU A 36 1.51 8.85 7.44
N VAL A 37 1.54 8.89 8.77
CA VAL A 37 1.71 7.68 9.59
C VAL A 37 0.51 6.75 9.43
N MET A 38 -0.71 7.32 9.45
CA MET A 38 -1.93 6.57 9.22
C MET A 38 -2.00 6.04 7.79
N LEU A 39 -1.64 6.85 6.78
CA LEU A 39 -1.66 6.40 5.39
C LEU A 39 -0.69 5.24 5.15
N ASP A 40 0.53 5.33 5.70
CA ASP A 40 1.52 4.26 5.66
C ASP A 40 0.99 2.98 6.32
N SER A 41 0.61 3.09 7.59
CA SER A 41 0.16 1.96 8.41
C SER A 41 -1.08 1.28 7.83
N ASP A 42 -2.08 2.05 7.40
CA ASP A 42 -3.32 1.51 6.80
C ASP A 42 -3.02 0.76 5.51
N THR A 43 -2.15 1.33 4.65
CA THR A 43 -1.81 0.71 3.36
C THR A 43 -1.02 -0.58 3.57
N ALA A 44 0.03 -0.53 4.41
CA ALA A 44 0.84 -1.70 4.73
C ALA A 44 0.01 -2.80 5.39
N ALA A 45 -0.94 -2.45 6.26
CA ALA A 45 -1.85 -3.41 6.89
C ALA A 45 -2.73 -4.14 5.85
N TRP A 46 -3.31 -3.43 4.88
CA TRP A 46 -4.11 -4.09 3.84
C TRP A 46 -3.29 -5.02 2.96
N VAL A 47 -2.08 -4.63 2.58
CA VAL A 47 -1.15 -5.50 1.84
C VAL A 47 -0.80 -6.74 2.67
N SER A 48 -0.49 -6.57 3.96
CA SER A 48 -0.19 -7.68 4.88
C SER A 48 -1.36 -8.66 5.01
N ILE A 49 -2.58 -8.16 5.19
CA ILE A 49 -3.79 -8.99 5.29
C ILE A 49 -4.01 -9.77 4.00
N TRP A 50 -3.87 -9.12 2.85
CA TRP A 50 -3.99 -9.78 1.55
C TRP A 50 -2.98 -10.92 1.37
N ILE A 51 -1.71 -10.69 1.75
CA ILE A 51 -0.67 -11.73 1.73
C ILE A 51 -1.04 -12.90 2.65
N LYS A 52 -1.42 -12.61 3.91
CA LYS A 52 -1.79 -13.64 4.90
C LYS A 52 -2.98 -14.49 4.47
N ASN A 53 -3.90 -13.91 3.70
CA ASN A 53 -5.08 -14.59 3.17
C ASN A 53 -4.83 -15.29 1.82
N GLY A 54 -3.57 -15.46 1.39
CA GLY A 54 -3.27 -16.15 0.14
C GLY A 54 -3.74 -15.37 -1.10
N GLY A 55 -3.64 -14.04 -1.05
CA GLY A 55 -3.97 -13.16 -2.15
C GLY A 55 -5.44 -12.75 -2.23
N GLU A 56 -6.13 -12.69 -1.09
CA GLU A 56 -7.54 -12.32 -1.03
C GLU A 56 -7.84 -11.22 0.01
N LEU A 57 -8.72 -10.30 -0.37
CA LEU A 57 -9.34 -9.35 0.54
C LEU A 57 -10.84 -9.44 0.39
N GLU A 58 -11.55 -9.46 1.53
CA GLU A 58 -12.99 -9.27 1.55
C GLU A 58 -13.38 -7.87 1.03
N ALA A 59 -14.65 -7.68 0.68
CA ALA A 59 -15.14 -6.44 0.08
C ALA A 59 -14.80 -5.18 0.89
N ARG A 60 -14.86 -5.26 2.23
CA ARG A 60 -14.47 -4.17 3.13
C ARG A 60 -12.97 -3.88 3.04
N GLY A 61 -12.14 -4.92 3.08
CA GLY A 61 -10.69 -4.79 2.94
C GLY A 61 -10.29 -4.19 1.60
N ARG A 62 -10.92 -4.64 0.50
CA ARG A 62 -10.71 -4.07 -0.84
C ARG A 62 -11.08 -2.59 -0.89
N SER A 63 -12.24 -2.23 -0.34
CA SER A 63 -12.67 -0.83 -0.28
C SER A 63 -11.72 0.02 0.57
N GLY A 64 -11.17 -0.55 1.64
CA GLY A 64 -10.10 0.05 2.44
C GLY A 64 -8.86 0.36 1.60
N LEU A 65 -8.32 -0.66 0.94
CA LEU A 65 -7.13 -0.53 0.08
C LEU A 65 -7.33 0.50 -1.06
N LEU A 66 -8.48 0.47 -1.73
CA LEU A 66 -8.77 1.42 -2.82
C LEU A 66 -8.84 2.87 -2.32
N ARG A 67 -9.33 3.09 -1.09
CA ARG A 67 -9.27 4.43 -0.47
C ARG A 67 -7.83 4.84 -0.15
N CYS A 68 -6.99 3.91 0.31
CA CYS A 68 -5.56 4.18 0.51
C CYS A 68 -4.87 4.57 -0.81
N LEU A 69 -5.12 3.84 -1.89
CA LEU A 69 -4.61 4.19 -3.22
C LEU A 69 -5.02 5.61 -3.66
N ALA A 70 -6.31 5.94 -3.55
CA ALA A 70 -6.79 7.27 -3.91
C ALA A 70 -6.19 8.39 -3.05
N ARG A 71 -5.75 8.09 -1.82
CA ARG A 71 -5.01 9.04 -0.96
C ARG A 71 -3.55 9.15 -1.40
N LEU A 72 -2.89 8.03 -1.69
CA LEU A 72 -1.52 8.00 -2.20
C LEU A 72 -1.39 8.77 -3.53
N ASP A 73 -2.35 8.62 -4.44
CA ASP A 73 -2.43 9.37 -5.71
C ASP A 73 -2.46 10.90 -5.49
N ARG A 74 -2.95 11.35 -4.34
CA ARG A 74 -3.00 12.78 -3.96
C ARG A 74 -1.78 13.23 -3.19
N VAL A 75 -1.20 12.36 -2.37
CA VAL A 75 -0.03 12.65 -1.53
C VAL A 75 1.24 12.67 -2.37
N ILE A 76 1.48 11.64 -3.18
CA ILE A 76 2.74 11.46 -3.93
C ILE A 76 3.14 12.70 -4.74
N PRO A 77 2.23 13.35 -5.51
CA PRO A 77 2.59 14.52 -6.30
C PRO A 77 2.99 15.77 -5.50
N VAL A 78 2.68 15.83 -4.19
CA VAL A 78 2.98 16.98 -3.33
C VAL A 78 4.13 16.70 -2.36
N LEU A 79 4.73 15.52 -2.41
CA LEU A 79 5.91 15.19 -1.63
C LEU A 79 7.13 15.96 -2.14
N SER A 80 7.93 16.44 -1.20
CA SER A 80 9.26 16.97 -1.47
C SER A 80 10.30 15.85 -1.41
N GLU A 81 11.51 16.12 -1.89
CA GLU A 81 12.65 15.21 -1.74
C GLU A 81 12.93 14.82 -0.28
N ALA A 82 12.62 15.72 0.66
CA ALA A 82 12.77 15.48 2.09
C ALA A 82 11.74 14.48 2.65
N ASP A 83 10.64 14.24 1.95
CA ASP A 83 9.59 13.30 2.36
C ASP A 83 9.85 11.87 1.83
N ASP A 84 11.01 11.62 1.21
CA ASP A 84 11.42 10.33 0.60
C ASP A 84 10.35 9.78 -0.37
N PRO A 85 10.15 10.41 -1.55
CA PRO A 85 9.11 9.99 -2.47
C PRO A 85 9.26 8.53 -2.91
N GLU A 86 10.47 7.96 -2.99
CA GLU A 86 10.67 6.56 -3.38
C GLU A 86 10.01 5.58 -2.40
N TYR A 87 10.06 5.86 -1.10
CA TYR A 87 9.37 5.08 -0.08
C TYR A 87 7.86 4.96 -0.39
N TRP A 88 7.23 6.10 -0.69
CA TRP A 88 5.79 6.18 -0.99
C TRP A 88 5.43 5.53 -2.31
N HIS A 89 6.30 5.63 -3.33
CA HIS A 89 6.09 4.95 -4.60
C HIS A 89 6.12 3.42 -4.44
N ARG A 90 7.02 2.87 -3.61
CA ARG A 90 7.06 1.42 -3.31
C ARG A 90 5.78 0.96 -2.61
N LEU A 91 5.30 1.73 -1.63
CA LEU A 91 4.04 1.44 -0.93
C LEU A 91 2.85 1.47 -1.90
N HIS A 92 2.80 2.47 -2.78
CA HIS A 92 1.77 2.61 -3.80
C HIS A 92 1.80 1.47 -4.84
N GLU A 93 2.99 1.07 -5.28
CA GLU A 93 3.16 -0.06 -6.21
C GLU A 93 2.60 -1.36 -5.63
N MET A 94 2.94 -1.69 -4.38
CA MET A 94 2.39 -2.87 -3.70
C MET A 94 0.87 -2.81 -3.61
N ALA A 95 0.31 -1.67 -3.17
CA ALA A 95 -1.13 -1.50 -3.05
C ALA A 95 -1.85 -1.64 -4.40
N ARG A 96 -1.24 -1.13 -5.48
CA ARG A 96 -1.77 -1.21 -6.84
C ARG A 96 -1.76 -2.65 -7.34
N LEU A 97 -0.66 -3.39 -7.15
CA LEU A 97 -0.58 -4.80 -7.51
C LEU A 97 -1.64 -5.65 -6.81
N VAL A 98 -1.93 -5.34 -5.53
CA VAL A 98 -3.02 -6.00 -4.80
C VAL A 98 -4.38 -5.65 -5.40
N ALA A 99 -4.63 -4.37 -5.73
CA ALA A 99 -5.89 -3.92 -6.31
C ALA A 99 -6.17 -4.49 -7.71
N ASP A 100 -5.12 -4.65 -8.51
CA ASP A 100 -5.14 -5.20 -9.87
C ASP A 100 -5.17 -6.75 -9.89
N SER A 101 -4.92 -7.40 -8.74
CA SER A 101 -4.93 -8.85 -8.65
C SER A 101 -6.34 -9.42 -8.87
N PRO A 102 -6.49 -10.50 -9.67
CA PRO A 102 -7.79 -11.10 -9.94
C PRO A 102 -8.44 -11.63 -8.67
N GLN A 103 -9.69 -11.21 -8.42
CA GLN A 103 -10.50 -11.71 -7.32
C GLN A 103 -11.34 -12.88 -7.77
N ILE A 104 -11.46 -13.88 -6.89
CA ILE A 104 -12.56 -14.83 -6.98
C ILE A 104 -13.78 -14.06 -6.48
N ALA A 105 -14.73 -13.78 -7.36
CA ALA A 105 -16.03 -13.25 -6.96
C ALA A 105 -16.77 -14.36 -6.21
N THR A 106 -16.65 -14.40 -4.89
CA THR A 106 -17.50 -15.26 -4.06
C THR A 106 -18.90 -14.65 -4.08
N LYS A 107 -19.80 -15.39 -4.73
CA LYS A 107 -21.20 -15.08 -4.97
C LYS A 107 -22.04 -15.25 -3.72
#